data_AF-A0A4S0JIM1-F1
#
_entry.id   AF-A0A4S0JIM1-F1
#
_cell.length_a   1.000
_cell.length_b   1.000
_cell.length_c   1.000
_cell.angle_alpha   90.00
_cell.angle_beta   90.00
_cell.angle_gamma   90.00
#
_symmetry.space_group_name_H-M   'P 1'
#
loop_
_entity.id
_entity.type
_entity.pdbx_description
1 polymer ?
#
loop_
_entity_poly.entity_id
_entity_poly.type
_entity_poly.pdbx_seq_one_letter_code
_entity_poly.pdbx_strand_id
1 'polypeptide(L)' 'ALAMGERKLPGILAAVNRRLVNGLITDERTAAALLAG' A
#
# COMPACT_ATOMS: atom_id res chain seq x y z
N ALA A 1 5.32 1.19 -8.22
CA ALA A 1 6.18 0.99 -7.03
C ALA A 1 6.05 -0.44 -6.52
N LEU A 2 7.01 -0.94 -5.74
CA LEU A 2 6.98 -2.26 -5.10
C LEU A 2 7.21 -2.10 -3.60
N ALA A 3 6.23 -2.48 -2.78
CA ALA A 3 6.32 -2.41 -1.32
C ALA A 3 5.29 -3.35 -0.69
N MET A 4 5.65 -3.98 0.43
CA MET A 4 4.84 -4.99 1.10
C MET A 4 5.23 -5.14 2.57
N GLY A 5 4.36 -5.76 3.36
CA GLY A 5 4.55 -6.06 4.78
C GLY A 5 4.01 -4.98 5.71
N GLU A 6 3.60 -5.42 6.91
CA GLU A 6 2.79 -4.63 7.85
C GLU A 6 3.44 -3.31 8.27
N ARG A 7 4.75 -3.33 8.56
CA ARG A 7 5.46 -2.12 9.02
C ARG A 7 5.47 -1.00 7.97
N LYS A 8 5.30 -1.33 6.68
CA LYS A 8 5.27 -0.34 5.59
C LYS A 8 3.85 0.16 5.29
N LEU A 9 2.82 -0.52 5.78
CA LEU A 9 1.41 -0.25 5.45
C LEU A 9 1.02 1.23 5.66
N PRO A 10 1.38 1.92 6.76
CA PRO A 10 1.00 3.32 6.94
C PRO A 10 1.61 4.24 5.87
N GLY A 11 2.87 4.01 5.51
CA GLY A 11 3.55 4.77 4.47
C GLY A 11 3.02 4.47 3.07
N ILE A 12 2.70 3.20 2.79
CA ILE A 12 2.09 2.78 1.53
C ILE A 12 0.71 3.44 1.36
N LEU A 13 -0.13 3.39 2.40
CA LEU A 13 -1.45 4.00 2.40
C LEU A 13 -1.37 5.51 2.14
N ALA A 14 -0.43 6.20 2.80
CA ALA A 14 -0.20 7.62 2.58
C ALA A 14 0.22 7.92 1.14
N ALA A 15 1.16 7.16 0.58
CA ALA A 15 1.65 7.35 -0.79
C ALA A 15 0.57 7.13 -1.85
N VAL A 16 -0.26 6.10 -1.68
CA VAL A 16 -1.39 5.80 -2.57
C VAL A 16 -2.47 6.89 -2.45
N ASN A 17 -2.90 7.23 -1.24
CA ASN A 17 -3.96 8.23 -1.02
C ASN A 17 -3.58 9.63 -1.50
N ARG A 18 -2.30 9.99 -1.38
CA ARG A 18 -1.78 11.29 -1.86
C ARG A 18 -1.35 11.25 -3.33
N ARG A 19 -1.60 10.14 -4.04
CA ARG A 19 -1.24 9.94 -5.46
C ARG A 19 0.24 10.22 -5.76
N LEU A 20 1.11 9.94 -4.80
CA LEU A 20 2.57 10.00 -5.01
C LEU A 20 3.03 8.87 -5.93
N VAL A 21 2.23 7.81 -6.02
CA VAL A 21 2.40 6.69 -6.95
C VAL A 21 1.08 6.41 -7.65
N ASN A 22 1.15 5.97 -8.91
CA ASN A 22 -0.02 5.64 -9.74
C ASN A 22 -0.29 4.14 -9.82
N GLY A 23 0.53 3.31 -9.17
CA GLY A 23 0.39 1.86 -9.15
C GLY A 23 1.34 1.20 -8.15
N LEU A 24 0.90 0.10 -7.56
CA LEU A 24 1.60 -0.64 -6.52
C LEU A 24 1.51 -2.14 -6.77
N ILE A 25 2.66 -2.81 -6.79
CA ILE A 25 2.75 -4.27 -6.69
C ILE A 25 3.02 -4.59 -5.21
N THR A 26 2.26 -5.53 -4.64
CA THR A 26 2.34 -5.89 -3.22
C THR A 26 1.84 -7.32 -2.97
N ASP A 27 1.89 -7.80 -1.73
CA ASP A 27 1.35 -9.10 -1.33
C ASP A 27 -0.15 -9.03 -1.01
N GLU A 28 -0.80 -10.19 -0.94
CA GLU A 28 -2.23 -10.32 -0.68
C GLU A 28 -2.64 -9.67 0.66
N ARG A 29 -1.84 -9.86 1.71
CA ARG A 29 -2.14 -9.32 3.05
C ARG A 29 -2.13 -7.79 3.04
N THR A 30 -1.14 -7.18 2.41
CA THR A 30 -1.02 -5.72 2.30
C THR A 30 -2.14 -5.17 1.43
N ALA A 31 -2.47 -5.84 0.32
CA ALA A 31 -3.60 -5.46 -0.53
C ALA A 31 -4.93 -5.52 0.24
N ALA A 32 -5.19 -6.60 0.97
CA ALA A 32 -6.39 -6.75 1.78
C ALA A 32 -6.51 -5.64 2.84
N ALA A 33 -5.41 -5.33 3.54
CA ALA A 33 -5.39 -4.25 4.54
C ALA A 33 -5.64 -2.86 3.91
N LEU A 34 -5.09 -2.59 2.73
CA LEU A 34 -5.34 -1.32 2.01
C LEU A 34 -6.78 -1.20 1.50
N LEU A 35 -7.41 -2.32 1.12
CA LEU A 35 -8.78 -2.36 0.64
C LEU A 35 -9.82 -2.36 1.78
N ALA A 36 -9.43 -2.76 2.99
CA ALA A 36 -10.32 -2.82 4.15
C ALA A 36 -10.73 -1.44 4.69
N GLY A 37 -9.94 -0.39 4.42
CA GLY A 37 -10.25 1.00 4.78
C GLY A 37 -10.14 1.31 6.27
#